data_AF-A0A544YXQ3-F1
#
_entry.id   AF-A0A544YXQ3-F1
#
_cell.length_a   1.000
_cell.length_b   1.000
_cell.length_c   1.000
_cell.angle_alpha   90.00
_cell.angle_beta   90.00
_cell.angle_gamma   90.00
#
_symmetry.space_group_name_H-M   'P 1'
#
loop_
_entity.id
_entity.type
_entity.pdbx_description
1 polymer ?
#
loop_
_entity_poly.entity_id
_entity_poly.type
_entity_poly.pdbx_seq_one_letter_code
_entity_poly.pdbx_strand_id
1 'polypeptide(L)'
;MLIEDYAMIGDTESAALVGMDGSVDWLCLPRFDSPSCFARLLGDESNGFWRVAAAGRDRATRRAYLEDTLILETVWETPTGAVKVVDFMPPRSGNPDLVRIVEGLSGTVEMTTEIRIRFDYGRIVPWARRIGGHLHAIGGPDSVWVHSPISLQGGDYRHQATFTVAAGEWVPFVFTWHPSHRPQPGVIDPLRELGLTVGEWRDWVSRCTYRGPWREPVVRSL
;
A
#
# COMPACT_ATOMS: atom_id res chain seq x y z
N MET A 1 -18.13 -3.30 1.78
CA MET A 1 -17.14 -4.26 1.26
C MET A 1 -17.18 -5.48 2.16
N LEU A 2 -17.15 -6.70 1.60
CA LEU A 2 -17.15 -7.94 2.39
C LEU A 2 -15.72 -8.31 2.81
N ILE A 3 -15.56 -9.19 3.79
CA ILE A 3 -14.22 -9.61 4.24
C ILE A 3 -13.44 -10.33 3.12
N GLU A 4 -14.14 -11.08 2.26
CA GLU A 4 -13.57 -11.78 1.09
C GLU A 4 -13.09 -10.83 -0.02
N ASP A 5 -13.49 -9.56 0.02
CA ASP A 5 -12.99 -8.56 -0.92
C ASP A 5 -11.58 -8.04 -0.52
N TYR A 6 -11.04 -8.43 0.64
CA TYR A 6 -9.70 -8.04 1.06
C TYR A 6 -8.64 -9.07 0.67
N ALA A 7 -7.50 -8.57 0.20
CA ALA A 7 -6.26 -9.32 0.02
C ALA A 7 -5.24 -8.88 1.08
N MET A 8 -4.36 -9.79 1.47
CA MET A 8 -3.33 -9.55 2.47
C MET A 8 -1.97 -9.39 1.81
N ILE A 9 -1.23 -8.35 2.17
CA ILE A 9 0.20 -8.19 1.85
C ILE A 9 0.99 -8.07 3.14
N GLY A 10 2.29 -8.34 3.13
CA GLY A 10 3.12 -8.29 4.33
C GLY A 10 4.61 -8.35 4.05
N ASP A 11 5.40 -8.02 5.08
CA ASP A 11 6.87 -7.95 5.04
C ASP A 11 7.53 -8.96 5.99
N THR A 12 6.81 -10.03 6.36
CA THR A 12 7.16 -11.06 7.36
C THR A 12 7.11 -10.60 8.84
N GLU A 13 6.97 -9.31 9.11
CA GLU A 13 6.91 -8.75 10.46
C GLU A 13 5.59 -7.99 10.74
N SER A 14 4.87 -7.61 9.68
CA SER A 14 3.51 -7.09 9.72
C SER A 14 2.74 -7.39 8.43
N ALA A 15 1.47 -6.97 8.38
CA ALA A 15 0.59 -7.11 7.23
C ALA A 15 -0.39 -5.94 7.07
N ALA A 16 -0.82 -5.75 5.83
CA ALA A 16 -1.88 -4.82 5.43
C ALA A 16 -3.02 -5.57 4.74
N LEU A 17 -4.25 -5.06 4.87
CA LEU A 17 -5.41 -5.57 4.14
C LEU A 17 -5.88 -4.56 3.08
N VAL A 18 -5.85 -5.00 1.83
CA VAL A 18 -6.15 -4.20 0.64
C VAL A 18 -7.48 -4.63 0.04
N GLY A 19 -8.44 -3.71 -0.03
CA GLY A 19 -9.77 -3.90 -0.60
C GLY A 19 -9.78 -3.91 -2.12
N MET A 20 -10.86 -4.44 -2.71
CA MET A 20 -11.10 -4.37 -4.17
C MET A 20 -11.35 -2.93 -4.65
N ASP A 21 -11.60 -1.97 -3.76
CA ASP A 21 -11.73 -0.54 -4.04
C ASP A 21 -10.37 0.20 -4.09
N GLY A 22 -9.27 -0.53 -3.91
CA GLY A 22 -7.92 0.01 -3.85
C GLY A 22 -7.58 0.65 -2.50
N SER A 23 -8.36 0.41 -1.45
CA SER A 23 -8.10 0.96 -0.12
C SER A 23 -7.34 -0.01 0.78
N VAL A 24 -6.36 0.51 1.52
CA VAL A 24 -5.75 -0.18 2.66
C VAL A 24 -6.50 0.23 3.91
N ASP A 25 -7.28 -0.70 4.46
CA ASP A 25 -8.23 -0.42 5.56
C ASP A 25 -7.78 -0.95 6.91
N TRP A 26 -6.72 -1.77 6.89
CA TRP A 26 -6.04 -2.28 8.06
C TRP A 26 -4.54 -2.30 7.79
N LEU A 27 -3.77 -1.72 8.70
CA LEU A 27 -2.31 -1.76 8.69
C LEU A 27 -1.79 -1.51 10.10
N CYS A 28 -1.06 -2.48 10.64
CA CYS A 28 -0.32 -2.31 11.88
C CYS A 28 1.15 -2.10 11.55
N LEU A 29 1.81 -1.08 12.11
CA LEU A 29 3.25 -0.91 11.99
C LEU A 29 3.81 -0.52 13.37
N PRO A 30 5.01 -0.99 13.75
CA PRO A 30 5.93 -1.80 12.95
C PRO A 30 5.67 -3.31 13.04
N ARG A 31 4.77 -3.82 13.86
CA ARG A 31 4.60 -5.29 14.03
C ARG A 31 3.13 -5.68 13.93
N PHE A 32 2.85 -6.97 13.73
CA PHE A 32 1.49 -7.52 13.74
C PHE A 32 0.65 -7.11 14.96
N ASP A 33 1.27 -7.01 16.13
CA ASP A 33 0.63 -6.65 17.41
C ASP A 33 0.69 -5.14 17.74
N SER A 34 1.22 -4.32 16.82
CA SER A 34 1.31 -2.88 17.04
C SER A 34 -0.04 -2.20 16.85
N PRO A 35 -0.29 -1.07 17.54
CA PRO A 35 -1.47 -0.27 17.25
C PRO A 35 -1.53 0.15 15.78
N SER A 36 -2.74 0.11 15.21
CA SER A 36 -2.87 0.29 13.77
C SER A 36 -2.69 1.76 13.34
N CYS A 37 -2.17 1.93 12.13
CA CYS A 37 -2.11 3.19 11.39
C CYS A 37 -3.39 3.44 10.56
N PHE A 38 -4.08 2.35 10.22
CA PHE A 38 -5.38 2.32 9.54
C PHE A 38 -6.28 1.30 10.25
N ALA A 39 -7.53 1.69 10.54
CA ALA A 39 -8.52 0.86 11.23
C ALA A 39 -9.92 0.95 10.61
N ARG A 40 -10.07 1.48 9.39
CA ARG A 40 -11.37 1.58 8.71
C ARG A 40 -12.11 0.24 8.63
N LEU A 41 -11.39 -0.89 8.54
CA LEU A 41 -12.00 -2.23 8.51
C LEU A 41 -12.91 -2.51 9.71
N LEU A 42 -12.54 -2.02 10.90
CA LEU A 42 -13.27 -2.25 12.16
C LEU A 42 -14.02 -1.00 12.66
N GLY A 43 -14.01 0.07 11.86
CA GLY A 43 -14.58 1.36 12.23
C GLY A 43 -15.20 2.06 11.03
N ASP A 44 -14.98 3.36 10.93
CA ASP A 44 -15.44 4.19 9.81
C ASP A 44 -14.25 4.91 9.12
N GLU A 45 -14.57 5.79 8.17
CA GLU A 45 -13.56 6.56 7.43
C GLU A 45 -12.67 7.43 8.33
N SER A 46 -13.15 7.79 9.52
CA SER A 46 -12.39 8.56 10.51
C SER A 46 -11.32 7.74 11.23
N ASN A 47 -11.41 6.40 11.19
CA ASN A 47 -10.43 5.46 11.78
C ASN A 47 -9.19 5.21 10.89
N GLY A 48 -9.11 5.90 9.76
CA GLY A 48 -7.92 5.92 8.92
C GLY A 48 -7.88 4.79 7.87
N PHE A 49 -7.44 5.16 6.68
CA PHE A 49 -7.29 4.30 5.51
C PHE A 49 -6.38 4.98 4.48
N TRP A 50 -6.01 4.23 3.45
CA TRP A 50 -5.36 4.80 2.27
C TRP A 50 -5.90 4.20 0.98
N ARG A 51 -6.59 5.00 0.18
CA ARG A 51 -7.11 4.60 -1.14
C ARG A 51 -6.23 5.12 -2.28
N VAL A 52 -5.98 4.27 -3.27
CA VAL A 52 -5.42 4.60 -4.58
C VAL A 52 -6.24 3.83 -5.61
N ALA A 53 -6.97 4.51 -6.48
CA ALA A 53 -7.89 3.88 -7.43
C ALA A 53 -8.16 4.74 -8.66
N ALA A 54 -8.72 4.13 -9.71
CA ALA A 54 -9.23 4.88 -10.86
C ALA A 54 -10.40 5.79 -10.41
N ALA A 55 -10.41 7.04 -10.90
CA ALA A 55 -11.40 8.03 -10.54
C ALA A 55 -12.83 7.55 -10.87
N GLY A 56 -13.76 7.76 -9.92
CA GLY A 56 -15.16 7.35 -10.07
C GLY A 56 -15.40 5.83 -10.09
N ARG A 57 -14.42 5.01 -9.64
CA ARG A 57 -14.55 3.55 -9.57
C ARG A 57 -14.48 3.06 -8.14
N ASP A 58 -15.51 2.34 -7.70
CA ASP A 58 -15.60 1.77 -6.35
C ASP A 58 -15.14 0.32 -6.26
N ARG A 59 -14.80 -0.30 -7.40
CA ARG A 59 -14.30 -1.68 -7.46
C ARG A 59 -13.38 -1.85 -8.66
N ALA A 60 -12.29 -2.59 -8.44
CA ALA A 60 -11.38 -3.03 -9.48
C ALA A 60 -12.03 -4.08 -10.39
N THR A 61 -11.60 -4.11 -11.65
CA THR A 61 -12.07 -5.08 -12.65
C THR A 61 -11.56 -6.48 -12.32
N ARG A 62 -10.28 -6.57 -11.92
CA ARG A 62 -9.65 -7.82 -11.50
C ARG A 62 -8.53 -7.57 -10.50
N ARG A 63 -8.15 -8.62 -9.79
CA ARG A 63 -7.03 -8.62 -8.87
C ARG A 63 -6.36 -9.99 -8.83
N ALA A 64 -5.04 -10.02 -8.73
CA ALA A 64 -4.26 -11.23 -8.56
C ALA A 64 -3.00 -10.93 -7.76
N TYR A 65 -2.43 -11.93 -7.09
CA TYR A 65 -1.05 -11.83 -6.67
C TYR A 65 -0.16 -12.07 -7.89
N LEU A 66 0.95 -11.35 -7.98
CA LEU A 66 2.02 -11.67 -8.92
C LEU A 66 2.54 -13.08 -8.58
N GLU A 67 2.71 -13.90 -9.61
CA GLU A 67 3.01 -15.33 -9.47
C GLU A 67 4.20 -15.60 -8.52
N ASP A 68 3.97 -16.53 -7.59
CA ASP A 68 4.91 -16.94 -6.54
C ASP A 68 5.40 -15.79 -5.63
N THR A 69 4.53 -14.79 -5.39
CA THR A 69 4.82 -13.67 -4.48
C THR A 69 3.62 -13.25 -3.64
N LEU A 70 3.89 -12.45 -2.59
CA LEU A 70 2.86 -11.73 -1.83
C LEU A 70 2.70 -10.28 -2.32
N ILE A 71 2.98 -10.03 -3.60
CA ILE A 71 2.80 -8.72 -4.26
C ILE A 71 1.44 -8.73 -4.95
N LEU A 72 0.62 -7.71 -4.70
CA LEU A 72 -0.76 -7.65 -5.16
C LEU A 72 -0.89 -6.73 -6.38
N GLU A 73 -1.44 -7.25 -7.46
CA GLU A 73 -1.78 -6.50 -8.67
C GLU A 73 -3.29 -6.28 -8.75
N THR A 74 -3.73 -5.02 -8.65
CA THR A 74 -5.14 -4.63 -8.74
C THR A 74 -5.36 -3.79 -10.00
N VAL A 75 -6.27 -4.20 -10.89
CA VAL A 75 -6.44 -3.57 -12.22
C VAL A 75 -7.82 -2.94 -12.37
N TRP A 76 -7.86 -1.72 -12.88
CA TRP A 76 -9.07 -1.05 -13.34
C TRP A 76 -9.02 -0.88 -14.85
N GLU A 77 -10.08 -1.35 -15.52
CA GLU A 77 -10.35 -1.06 -16.92
C GLU A 77 -11.41 0.05 -16.99
N THR A 78 -11.12 1.09 -17.76
CA THR A 78 -11.98 2.26 -17.95
C THR A 78 -12.23 2.46 -19.44
N PRO A 79 -13.23 3.28 -19.82
CA PRO A 79 -13.47 3.62 -21.23
C PRO A 79 -12.27 4.30 -21.92
N THR A 80 -11.33 4.88 -21.16
CA THR A 80 -10.21 5.65 -21.68
C THR A 80 -8.87 4.92 -21.58
N GLY A 81 -8.82 3.76 -20.93
CA GLY A 81 -7.58 3.01 -20.73
C GLY A 81 -7.66 1.95 -19.64
N ALA A 82 -6.50 1.43 -19.25
CA ALA A 82 -6.38 0.50 -18.15
C ALA A 82 -5.17 0.86 -17.29
N VAL A 83 -5.29 0.65 -15.98
CA VAL A 83 -4.27 0.96 -14.99
C VAL A 83 -4.18 -0.17 -13.97
N LYS A 84 -2.97 -0.43 -13.49
CA LYS A 84 -2.69 -1.40 -12.43
C LYS A 84 -2.11 -0.68 -11.23
N VAL A 85 -2.52 -1.07 -10.03
CA VAL A 85 -1.84 -0.71 -8.79
C VAL A 85 -1.13 -1.97 -8.28
N VAL A 86 0.18 -1.85 -8.08
CA VAL A 86 1.04 -2.88 -7.50
C VAL A 86 1.28 -2.52 -6.05
N ASP A 87 0.69 -3.27 -5.12
CA ASP A 87 0.80 -3.08 -3.68
C ASP A 87 1.69 -4.16 -3.07
N PHE A 88 2.69 -3.76 -2.28
CA PHE A 88 3.57 -4.69 -1.57
C PHE A 88 4.22 -4.05 -0.34
N MET A 89 4.75 -4.89 0.53
CA MET A 89 5.58 -4.48 1.66
C MET A 89 6.94 -5.18 1.51
N PRO A 90 8.04 -4.46 1.25
CA PRO A 90 9.36 -5.06 1.12
C PRO A 90 9.78 -5.73 2.44
N PRO A 91 10.37 -6.94 2.42
CA PRO A 91 11.08 -7.48 3.57
C PRO A 91 12.12 -6.48 4.10
N ARG A 92 12.23 -6.39 5.41
CA ARG A 92 12.85 -5.22 6.03
C ARG A 92 14.37 -5.25 5.98
N SER A 93 14.95 -4.19 5.44
CA SER A 93 16.36 -3.82 5.64
C SER A 93 16.52 -2.59 6.57
N GLY A 94 15.40 -1.98 6.99
CA GLY A 94 15.36 -0.78 7.80
C GLY A 94 13.98 -0.54 8.42
N ASN A 95 13.35 0.58 8.08
CA ASN A 95 12.00 0.89 8.55
C ASN A 95 10.95 0.10 7.75
N PRO A 96 9.77 -0.17 8.31
CA PRO A 96 8.68 -0.77 7.55
C PRO A 96 8.11 0.19 6.51
N ASP A 97 7.94 -0.34 5.30
CA ASP A 97 7.41 0.37 4.15
C ASP A 97 6.17 -0.34 3.59
N LEU A 98 5.16 0.45 3.24
CA LEU A 98 4.10 0.05 2.32
C LEU A 98 4.31 0.80 1.00
N VAL A 99 4.55 0.05 -0.07
CA VAL A 99 4.79 0.58 -1.41
C VAL A 99 3.58 0.31 -2.30
N ARG A 100 3.15 1.36 -3.01
CA ARG A 100 2.02 1.31 -3.94
C ARG A 100 2.44 1.96 -5.25
N ILE A 101 2.45 1.22 -6.35
CA ILE A 101 2.90 1.74 -7.64
C ILE A 101 1.76 1.69 -8.65
N VAL A 102 1.41 2.84 -9.22
CA VAL A 102 0.41 2.92 -10.29
C VAL A 102 1.12 2.79 -11.64
N GLU A 103 0.81 1.75 -12.39
CA GLU A 103 1.31 1.47 -13.74
C GLU A 103 0.19 1.68 -14.77
N GLY A 104 0.41 2.58 -15.73
CA GLY A 104 -0.50 2.73 -16.86
C GLY A 104 -0.31 1.61 -17.87
N LEU A 105 -1.36 0.81 -18.12
CA LEU A 105 -1.30 -0.34 -19.04
C LEU A 105 -1.67 0.04 -20.47
N SER A 106 -2.69 0.88 -20.64
CA SER A 106 -3.15 1.34 -21.95
C SER A 106 -3.93 2.65 -21.83
N GLY A 107 -3.97 3.42 -22.91
CA GLY A 107 -4.68 4.69 -22.94
C GLY A 107 -4.23 5.66 -21.85
N THR A 108 -5.19 6.37 -21.27
CA THR A 108 -4.96 7.37 -20.23
C THR A 108 -6.06 7.29 -19.19
N VAL A 109 -5.68 7.11 -17.92
CA VAL A 109 -6.63 6.92 -16.80
C VAL A 109 -6.44 7.99 -15.76
N GLU A 110 -7.53 8.64 -15.36
CA GLU A 110 -7.56 9.52 -14.19
C GLU A 110 -7.60 8.67 -12.91
N MET A 111 -6.73 9.00 -11.97
CA MET A 111 -6.55 8.33 -10.69
C MET A 111 -6.83 9.29 -9.56
N THR A 112 -7.32 8.75 -8.44
CA THR A 112 -7.43 9.47 -7.18
C THR A 112 -6.68 8.73 -6.08
N THR A 113 -6.13 9.50 -5.15
CA THR A 113 -5.66 8.96 -3.87
C THR A 113 -6.23 9.79 -2.73
N GLU A 114 -6.61 9.12 -1.65
CA GLU A 114 -6.99 9.73 -0.38
C GLU A 114 -6.35 8.94 0.75
N ILE A 115 -5.68 9.63 1.67
CA ILE A 115 -5.10 9.05 2.87
C ILE A 115 -5.57 9.80 4.11
N ARG A 116 -6.03 9.03 5.10
CA ARG A 116 -6.33 9.48 6.46
C ARG A 116 -5.48 8.65 7.41
N ILE A 117 -4.47 9.29 8.00
CA ILE A 117 -3.56 8.62 8.94
C ILE A 117 -4.17 8.70 10.34
N ARG A 118 -4.25 7.57 11.03
CA ARG A 118 -4.68 7.52 12.44
C ARG A 118 -3.86 6.50 13.22
N PHE A 119 -3.13 6.96 14.22
CA PHE A 119 -2.41 6.04 15.10
C PHE A 119 -3.30 5.55 16.24
N ASP A 120 -2.82 4.56 16.97
CA ASP A 120 -3.48 3.98 18.15
C ASP A 120 -4.93 3.54 17.86
N TYR A 121 -5.11 2.71 16.82
CA TYR A 121 -6.41 2.14 16.44
C TYR A 121 -7.47 3.20 16.08
N GLY A 122 -7.05 4.29 15.41
CA GLY A 122 -7.97 5.37 15.06
C GLY A 122 -8.03 6.52 16.06
N ARG A 123 -7.43 6.38 17.25
CA ARG A 123 -7.61 7.34 18.37
C ARG A 123 -6.77 8.61 18.24
N ILE A 124 -5.61 8.52 17.58
CA ILE A 124 -4.69 9.64 17.46
C ILE A 124 -4.77 10.21 16.05
N VAL A 125 -5.23 11.45 15.96
CA VAL A 125 -5.09 12.28 14.75
C VAL A 125 -3.69 12.89 14.78
N PRO A 126 -2.79 12.53 13.87
CA PRO A 126 -1.43 13.03 13.88
C PRO A 126 -1.37 14.49 13.42
N TRP A 127 -0.36 15.21 13.91
CA TRP A 127 0.00 16.49 13.32
C TRP A 127 0.76 16.26 12.01
N ALA A 128 0.24 16.81 10.92
CA ALA A 128 0.75 16.61 9.57
C ALA A 128 1.34 17.89 8.98
N ARG A 129 2.47 17.77 8.31
CA ARG A 129 3.15 18.87 7.60
C ARG A 129 3.80 18.39 6.31
N ARG A 130 4.22 19.33 5.47
CA ARG A 130 5.01 19.04 4.26
C ARG A 130 6.47 19.42 4.47
N ILE A 131 7.38 18.53 4.12
CA ILE A 131 8.83 18.79 4.11
C ILE A 131 9.36 18.26 2.78
N GLY A 132 10.02 19.11 2.00
CA GLY A 132 10.52 18.73 0.67
C GLY A 132 9.44 18.24 -0.29
N GLY A 133 8.19 18.71 -0.15
CA GLY A 133 7.04 18.25 -0.95
C GLY A 133 6.34 17.00 -0.42
N HIS A 134 6.98 16.24 0.48
CA HIS A 134 6.46 15.00 1.03
C HIS A 134 5.64 15.22 2.31
N LEU A 135 4.67 14.35 2.54
CA LEU A 135 3.83 14.40 3.74
C LEU A 135 4.57 13.73 4.89
N HIS A 136 4.68 14.42 6.03
CA HIS A 136 5.19 13.88 7.28
C HIS A 136 4.14 14.07 8.37
N ALA A 137 3.71 12.99 8.99
CA ALA A 137 2.73 13.00 10.08
C ALA A 137 3.32 12.39 11.35
N ILE A 138 3.08 13.03 12.50
CA ILE A 138 3.60 12.61 13.81
C ILE A 138 2.43 12.54 14.81
N GLY A 139 2.36 11.47 15.60
CA GLY A 139 1.44 11.34 16.71
C GLY A 139 2.03 10.47 17.81
N GLY A 140 2.39 11.07 18.95
CA GLY A 140 3.04 10.35 20.03
C GLY A 140 4.38 9.73 19.60
N PRO A 141 4.64 8.44 19.86
CA PRO A 141 5.88 7.78 19.48
C PRO A 141 5.95 7.43 17.98
N ASP A 142 4.85 7.57 17.25
CA ASP A 142 4.71 7.16 15.86
C ASP A 142 4.88 8.33 14.90
N SER A 143 5.52 8.06 13.77
CA SER A 143 5.59 8.99 12.66
C SER A 143 5.63 8.26 11.33
N VAL A 144 5.11 8.90 10.30
CA VAL A 144 5.08 8.34 8.94
C VAL A 144 5.45 9.39 7.91
N TRP A 145 6.18 8.95 6.89
CA TRP A 145 6.45 9.72 5.69
C TRP A 145 5.71 9.12 4.51
N VAL A 146 5.08 9.98 3.71
CA VAL A 146 4.50 9.59 2.42
C VAL A 146 5.27 10.28 1.30
N HIS A 147 6.05 9.48 0.58
CA HIS A 147 6.84 9.91 -0.57
C HIS A 147 6.11 9.57 -1.87
N SER A 148 5.99 10.55 -2.76
CA SER A 148 5.38 10.39 -4.09
C SER A 148 5.75 11.59 -4.95
N PRO A 149 5.84 11.45 -6.29
CA PRO A 149 5.87 12.61 -7.18
C PRO A 149 4.54 13.40 -7.18
N ILE A 150 3.45 12.82 -6.67
CA ILE A 150 2.15 13.47 -6.59
C ILE A 150 2.05 14.33 -5.32
N SER A 151 1.81 15.62 -5.53
CA SER A 151 1.58 16.56 -4.44
C SER A 151 0.19 16.37 -3.85
N LEU A 152 0.11 15.72 -2.69
CA LEU A 152 -1.14 15.61 -1.93
C LEU A 152 -1.62 17.02 -1.51
N GLN A 153 -2.92 17.19 -1.32
CA GLN A 153 -3.54 18.40 -0.77
C GLN A 153 -4.19 18.04 0.56
N GLY A 154 -3.89 18.80 1.61
CA GLY A 154 -4.41 18.53 2.96
C GLY A 154 -5.67 19.34 3.27
N GLY A 155 -6.57 18.78 4.07
CA GLY A 155 -7.75 19.44 4.60
C GLY A 155 -8.64 18.43 5.33
N ASP A 156 -9.42 18.84 6.34
CA ASP A 156 -10.35 17.94 7.06
C ASP A 156 -9.72 16.61 7.53
N TYR A 157 -8.49 16.69 8.08
CA TYR A 157 -7.72 15.53 8.55
C TYR A 157 -7.51 14.40 7.50
N ARG A 158 -7.60 14.75 6.21
CA ARG A 158 -7.32 13.91 5.05
C ARG A 158 -6.29 14.58 4.14
N HIS A 159 -5.61 13.77 3.34
CA HIS A 159 -4.73 14.23 2.26
C HIS A 159 -5.11 13.53 0.96
N GLN A 160 -5.34 14.31 -0.09
CA GLN A 160 -5.91 13.79 -1.35
C GLN A 160 -5.22 14.37 -2.58
N ALA A 161 -5.26 13.64 -3.69
CA ALA A 161 -4.85 14.15 -4.99
C ALA A 161 -5.60 13.45 -6.12
N THR A 162 -5.72 14.15 -7.24
CA THR A 162 -6.13 13.60 -8.54
C THR A 162 -4.95 13.76 -9.49
N PHE A 163 -4.67 12.72 -10.27
CA PHE A 163 -3.59 12.71 -11.25
C PHE A 163 -3.96 11.80 -12.42
N THR A 164 -3.23 11.91 -13.51
CA THR A 164 -3.46 11.09 -14.72
C THR A 164 -2.26 10.19 -14.94
N VAL A 165 -2.51 8.96 -15.40
CA VAL A 165 -1.48 7.99 -15.75
C VAL A 165 -1.73 7.49 -17.17
N ALA A 166 -0.77 7.72 -18.06
CA ALA A 166 -0.75 7.22 -19.41
C ALA A 166 -0.05 5.85 -19.51
N ALA A 167 -0.30 5.13 -20.60
CA ALA A 167 0.34 3.86 -20.88
C ALA A 167 1.88 3.96 -20.79
N GLY A 168 2.50 3.08 -20.01
CA GLY A 168 3.95 3.04 -19.76
C GLY A 168 4.43 3.96 -18.64
N GLU A 169 3.57 4.79 -18.03
CA GLU A 169 3.93 5.60 -16.87
C GLU A 169 3.83 4.83 -15.56
N TRP A 170 4.73 5.17 -14.63
CA TRP A 170 4.82 4.57 -13.29
C TRP A 170 4.80 5.68 -12.25
N VAL A 171 3.81 5.65 -11.35
CA VAL A 171 3.64 6.65 -10.29
C VAL A 171 3.69 5.95 -8.93
N PRO A 172 4.85 6.00 -8.23
CA PRO A 172 4.99 5.34 -6.95
C PRO A 172 4.50 6.19 -5.77
N PHE A 173 4.06 5.51 -4.73
CA PHE A 173 3.80 6.04 -3.41
C PHE A 173 4.46 5.13 -2.38
N VAL A 174 5.15 5.70 -1.41
CA VAL A 174 5.82 4.96 -0.32
C VAL A 174 5.34 5.53 1.00
N PHE A 175 4.81 4.67 1.86
CA PHE A 175 4.43 4.98 3.24
C PHE A 175 5.43 4.32 4.18
N THR A 176 6.33 5.12 4.74
CA THR A 176 7.40 4.67 5.63
C THR A 176 7.05 5.04 7.07
N TRP A 177 6.85 4.06 7.95
CA TRP A 177 6.71 4.33 9.38
C TRP A 177 8.07 4.36 10.06
N HIS A 178 8.28 5.25 11.02
CA HIS A 178 9.43 5.23 11.91
C HIS A 178 9.09 5.82 13.29
N PRO A 179 9.88 5.54 14.34
CA PRO A 179 9.69 6.20 15.63
C PRO A 179 9.93 7.71 15.52
N SER A 180 9.02 8.52 16.05
CA SER A 180 9.02 9.99 15.90
C SER A 180 10.24 10.69 16.50
N HIS A 181 10.91 10.04 17.45
CA HIS A 181 12.12 10.54 18.12
C HIS A 181 13.42 10.16 17.40
N ARG A 182 13.35 9.43 16.29
CA ARG A 182 14.51 9.05 15.47
C ARG A 182 14.70 10.02 14.29
N PRO A 183 15.90 10.11 13.71
CA PRO A 183 16.13 10.86 12.49
C PRO A 183 15.20 10.41 11.36
N GLN A 184 14.97 11.30 10.39
CA GLN A 184 14.21 10.98 9.19
C GLN A 184 14.76 9.70 8.53
N PRO A 185 13.91 8.76 8.14
CA PRO A 185 14.33 7.52 7.49
C PRO A 185 14.92 7.81 6.10
N GLY A 186 15.80 6.93 5.64
CA GLY A 186 16.24 6.95 4.25
C GLY A 186 15.07 6.71 3.30
N VAL A 187 15.09 7.33 2.13
CA VAL A 187 14.10 7.11 1.08
C VAL A 187 14.51 5.90 0.25
N ILE A 188 13.61 4.93 0.10
CA ILE A 188 13.81 3.75 -0.77
C ILE A 188 13.52 4.08 -2.23
N ASP A 189 14.11 3.32 -3.15
CA ASP A 189 13.72 3.33 -4.56
C ASP A 189 12.62 2.28 -4.78
N PRO A 190 11.36 2.69 -5.01
CA PRO A 190 10.22 1.77 -5.05
C PRO A 190 10.31 0.77 -6.20
N LEU A 191 10.90 1.13 -7.34
CA LEU A 191 11.05 0.22 -8.49
C LEU A 191 12.14 -0.82 -8.23
N ARG A 192 13.23 -0.39 -7.57
CA ARG A 192 14.28 -1.31 -7.12
C ARG A 192 13.73 -2.28 -6.06
N GLU A 193 13.01 -1.77 -5.06
CA GLU A 193 12.43 -2.60 -4.00
C GLU A 193 11.39 -3.60 -4.54
N LEU A 194 10.64 -3.24 -5.59
CA LEU A 194 9.75 -4.19 -6.27
C LEU A 194 10.54 -5.39 -6.79
N GLY A 195 11.65 -5.15 -7.50
CA GLY A 195 12.50 -6.21 -8.05
C GLY A 195 13.13 -7.10 -6.97
N LEU A 196 13.61 -6.49 -5.88
CA LEU A 196 14.16 -7.21 -4.73
C LEU A 196 13.10 -8.07 -4.04
N THR A 197 11.93 -7.49 -3.77
CA THR A 197 10.81 -8.18 -3.12
C THR A 197 10.31 -9.38 -3.94
N VAL A 198 10.25 -9.25 -5.28
CA VAL A 198 9.96 -10.38 -6.18
C VAL A 198 10.99 -11.50 -6.01
N GLY A 199 12.27 -11.14 -5.97
CA GLY A 199 13.37 -12.09 -5.77
C GLY A 199 13.23 -12.84 -4.44
N GLU A 200 13.03 -12.12 -3.34
CA GLU A 200 12.92 -12.71 -2.00
C GLU A 200 11.72 -13.67 -1.86
N TRP A 201 10.56 -13.30 -2.40
CA TRP A 201 9.40 -14.19 -2.37
C TRP A 201 9.59 -15.44 -3.23
N ARG A 202 10.16 -15.30 -4.43
CA ARG A 202 10.45 -16.46 -5.29
C ARG A 202 11.51 -17.36 -4.67
N ASP A 203 12.51 -16.77 -4.02
CA ASP A 203 13.51 -17.51 -3.25
C ASP A 203 12.88 -18.26 -2.07
N TRP A 204 11.91 -17.65 -1.39
CA TRP A 204 11.11 -18.32 -0.35
C TRP A 204 10.33 -19.51 -0.91
N VAL A 205 9.55 -19.30 -1.97
CA VAL A 205 8.74 -20.34 -2.62
C VAL A 205 9.61 -21.46 -3.19
N SER A 206 10.80 -21.15 -3.70
CA SER A 206 11.73 -22.14 -4.28
C SER A 206 12.15 -23.23 -3.27
N ARG A 207 12.08 -22.92 -1.96
CA ARG A 207 12.40 -23.86 -0.87
C ARG A 207 11.26 -24.87 -0.62
N CYS A 208 10.08 -24.65 -1.20
CA CYS A 208 8.96 -25.56 -1.10
C CYS A 208 9.19 -26.83 -1.93
N THR A 209 9.39 -27.96 -1.25
CA THR A 209 9.63 -29.27 -1.88
C THR A 209 8.35 -30.03 -2.21
N TYR A 210 7.16 -29.48 -1.91
CA TYR A 210 5.88 -30.15 -2.17
C TYR A 210 5.58 -30.23 -3.66
N ARG A 211 5.43 -31.46 -4.15
CA ARG A 211 5.13 -31.81 -5.57
C ARG A 211 3.79 -32.52 -5.73
N GLY A 212 2.94 -32.52 -4.70
CA GLY A 212 1.62 -33.15 -4.76
C GLY A 212 0.60 -32.33 -5.54
N PRO A 213 -0.63 -32.83 -5.67
CA PRO A 213 -1.68 -32.22 -6.49
C PRO A 213 -2.13 -30.83 -6.00
N TRP A 214 -1.87 -30.47 -4.74
CA TRP A 214 -2.29 -29.20 -4.14
C TRP A 214 -1.19 -28.14 -4.12
N ARG A 215 -0.23 -28.22 -5.06
CA ARG A 215 0.97 -27.39 -5.01
C ARG A 215 0.64 -25.90 -5.03
N GLU A 216 -0.26 -25.48 -5.89
CA GLU A 216 -0.66 -24.07 -6.03
C GLU A 216 -1.28 -23.51 -4.72
N PRO A 217 -2.30 -24.14 -4.11
CA PRO A 217 -2.78 -23.72 -2.78
C PRO A 217 -1.70 -23.73 -1.69
N VAL A 218 -0.80 -24.73 -1.70
CA VAL A 218 0.28 -24.82 -0.71
C VAL A 218 1.24 -23.64 -0.86
N VAL A 219 1.72 -23.37 -2.07
CA VAL A 219 2.63 -22.26 -2.37
C VAL A 219 2.01 -20.92 -1.97
N ARG A 220 0.72 -20.71 -2.26
CA ARG A 220 0.01 -19.50 -1.87
C ARG A 220 -0.22 -19.35 -0.36
N SER A 221 0.00 -20.40 0.43
CA SER A 221 -0.16 -20.39 1.89
C SER A 221 1.16 -20.35 2.65
N LEU A 222 2.30 -20.28 1.96
CA LEU A 222 3.64 -20.15 2.55
C LEU A 222 3.93 -18.74 3.01
#